data_AF-A0A0N4W1A4-F1
#
_entry.id   AF-A0A0N4W1A4-F1
#
_cell.length_a   1.000
_cell.length_b   1.000
_cell.length_c   1.000
_cell.angle_alpha   90.00
_cell.angle_beta   90.00
_cell.angle_gamma   90.00
#
_symmetry.space_group_name_H-M   'P 1'
#
loop_
_entity.id
_entity.type
_entity.pdbx_description
1 polymer ?
#
loop_
_entity_poly.entity_id
_entity_poly.type
_entity_poly.pdbx_seq_one_letter_code
_entity_poly.pdbx_strand_id
1 'polypeptide(L)'
;MKPSLYCFSVADLCRQRIRAIKISRRLIVPRLIIHTVRLGRYENRNPFFLMALPKRNRNTAMHEELRAKSMQLMTHFDIHATLNDILHYQPHSKYSDTTERRMLPISKGSSLLRKWQGSRNCQTLPIPFDYCICQYEKKNVTNELLKRVLGFFVADELNRTLERMGYAEKCLKQEYKKAIDIEELQVGVNTLYTVYVVLQPSNGLFSV
;
A
#
# COMPACT_ATOMS: atom_id res chain seq x y z
N MET A 1 -33.28 -3.63 -11.52
CA MET A 1 -32.81 -3.79 -10.12
C MET A 1 -31.29 -3.76 -10.10
N LYS A 2 -30.65 -2.66 -9.67
CA LYS A 2 -29.21 -2.43 -9.84
C LYS A 2 -28.36 -3.33 -8.91
N PRO A 3 -27.20 -3.85 -9.35
CA PRO A 3 -26.24 -4.47 -8.45
C PRO A 3 -25.73 -3.47 -7.41
N SER A 4 -25.68 -3.87 -6.14
CA SER A 4 -25.02 -3.08 -5.08
C SER A 4 -23.52 -3.35 -5.20
N LEU A 5 -22.84 -2.55 -6.02
CA LEU A 5 -21.39 -2.53 -6.12
C LEU A 5 -20.82 -1.67 -5.00
N TYR A 6 -19.80 -2.19 -4.32
CA TYR A 6 -19.04 -1.45 -3.33
C TYR A 6 -17.65 -1.19 -3.85
N CYS A 7 -17.33 0.10 -3.97
CA CYS A 7 -16.02 0.62 -4.37
C CYS A 7 -15.25 1.00 -3.10
N PHE A 8 -14.05 0.46 -2.93
CA PHE A 8 -13.20 0.69 -1.77
C PHE A 8 -11.94 1.42 -2.26
N SER A 9 -11.82 2.71 -1.93
CA SER A 9 -10.57 3.48 -2.07
C SER A 9 -9.94 3.59 -0.70
N VAL A 10 -8.68 3.17 -0.57
CA VAL A 10 -7.98 3.20 0.72
C VAL A 10 -7.59 4.63 1.13
N ALA A 11 -7.68 5.60 0.21
CA ALA A 11 -7.25 6.98 0.41
C ALA A 11 -8.27 7.88 1.16
N ASP A 12 -9.56 7.58 1.18
CA ASP A 12 -10.58 8.51 1.70
C ASP A 12 -10.65 8.59 3.25
N LEU A 13 -9.70 7.96 3.97
CA LEU A 13 -9.84 7.65 5.39
C LEU A 13 -8.78 8.14 6.33
N CYS A 14 -7.68 8.63 5.79
CA CYS A 14 -6.88 9.54 6.57
C CYS A 14 -7.62 10.86 6.61
N ARG A 15 -8.42 11.05 7.67
CA ARG A 15 -9.13 12.28 7.96
C ARG A 15 -8.12 13.40 8.25
N GLN A 16 -7.56 13.97 7.19
CA GLN A 16 -6.94 15.28 7.14
C GLN A 16 -7.38 15.95 5.84
N ARG A 17 -7.73 17.23 5.94
CA ARG A 17 -8.30 18.07 4.88
C ARG A 17 -7.46 17.99 3.60
N ILE A 18 -7.86 17.13 2.65
CA ILE A 18 -7.55 17.36 1.24
C ILE A 18 -8.34 18.60 0.86
N ARG A 19 -7.67 19.77 0.80
CA ARG A 19 -8.24 20.90 0.05
C ARG A 19 -8.40 20.40 -1.38
N ALA A 20 -9.63 20.31 -1.85
CA ALA A 20 -9.95 19.92 -3.22
C ALA A 20 -9.12 20.77 -4.19
N ILE A 21 -8.12 20.17 -4.83
CA ILE A 21 -7.44 20.79 -5.95
C ILE A 21 -8.43 20.74 -7.10
N LYS A 22 -8.89 21.91 -7.53
CA LYS A 22 -9.82 22.10 -8.64
C LYS A 22 -9.11 21.64 -9.93
N ILE A 23 -9.35 20.39 -10.36
CA ILE A 23 -8.82 19.88 -11.63
C ILE A 23 -9.62 20.56 -12.75
N SER A 24 -9.05 21.63 -13.30
CA SER A 24 -9.53 22.26 -14.52
C SER A 24 -9.38 21.25 -15.68
N ARG A 25 -10.47 21.02 -16.40
CA ARG A 25 -10.54 20.11 -17.54
C ARG A 25 -9.70 20.64 -18.71
N ARG A 26 -8.41 20.31 -18.72
CA ARG A 26 -7.53 20.26 -19.89
C ARG A 26 -6.20 19.63 -19.46
N LEU A 27 -6.16 18.31 -19.34
CA LEU A 27 -4.89 17.58 -19.41
C LEU A 27 -4.79 16.93 -20.78
N ILE A 28 -4.04 17.60 -21.65
CA ILE A 28 -3.19 16.88 -22.60
C ILE A 28 -2.32 16.01 -21.70
N VAL A 29 -2.37 14.68 -21.85
CA VAL A 29 -1.54 13.75 -21.08
C VAL A 29 -0.29 13.50 -21.92
N PRO A 30 0.79 14.31 -21.80
CA PRO A 30 2.06 13.87 -22.33
C PRO A 30 2.45 12.64 -21.52
N ARG A 31 2.99 11.63 -22.19
CA ARG A 31 3.56 10.37 -21.68
C ARG A 31 4.05 10.50 -20.21
N LEU A 32 3.13 10.35 -19.26
CA LEU A 32 3.39 10.68 -17.86
C LEU A 32 3.95 9.42 -17.22
N ILE A 33 5.25 9.40 -16.93
CA ILE A 33 5.82 8.35 -16.10
C ILE A 33 5.34 8.63 -14.68
N ILE A 34 4.25 7.96 -14.30
CA ILE A 34 3.49 8.17 -13.05
C ILE A 34 4.41 8.12 -11.81
N HIS A 35 5.50 7.35 -11.85
CA HIS A 35 6.44 7.20 -10.72
C HIS A 35 7.37 8.40 -10.48
N THR A 36 7.50 9.33 -11.43
CA THR A 36 8.46 10.45 -11.30
C THR A 36 7.97 11.51 -10.33
N VAL A 37 6.66 11.70 -10.24
CA VAL A 37 6.00 12.67 -9.36
C VAL A 37 5.49 12.00 -8.09
N ARG A 38 5.58 12.70 -6.96
CA ARG A 38 5.12 12.22 -5.64
C ARG A 38 3.68 11.71 -5.67
N LEU A 39 2.77 12.47 -6.28
CA LEU A 39 1.35 12.10 -6.35
C LEU A 39 1.13 10.80 -7.13
N GLY A 40 1.83 10.61 -8.25
CA GLY A 40 1.70 9.39 -9.02
C GLY A 40 2.29 8.17 -8.30
N ARG A 41 3.35 8.34 -7.50
CA ARG A 41 3.83 7.27 -6.59
C ARG A 41 2.77 6.89 -5.55
N TYR A 42 2.04 7.87 -5.03
CA TYR A 42 0.94 7.64 -4.08
C TYR A 42 -0.23 6.89 -4.73
N GLU A 43 -0.69 7.35 -5.89
CA GLU A 43 -1.79 6.70 -6.62
C GLU A 43 -1.44 5.25 -7.00
N ASN A 44 -0.19 5.00 -7.42
CA ASN A 44 0.27 3.66 -7.74
C ASN A 44 0.28 2.71 -6.52
N ARG A 45 0.36 3.25 -5.29
CA ARG A 45 0.32 2.49 -4.04
C ARG A 45 -1.09 2.42 -3.43
N ASN A 46 -2.10 2.99 -4.07
CA ASN A 46 -3.49 2.95 -3.62
C ASN A 46 -4.30 1.92 -4.43
N PRO A 47 -4.28 0.63 -4.06
CA PRO A 47 -5.07 -0.38 -4.75
C PRO A 47 -6.57 -0.10 -4.56
N PHE A 48 -7.31 -0.26 -5.64
CA PHE A 48 -8.76 -0.20 -5.64
C PHE A 48 -9.35 -1.61 -5.49
N PHE A 49 -10.27 -1.79 -4.55
CA PHE A 49 -11.00 -3.06 -4.39
C PHE A 49 -12.48 -2.85 -4.71
N LEU A 50 -13.08 -3.85 -5.34
CA LEU A 50 -14.49 -3.86 -5.71
C LEU A 50 -15.10 -5.21 -5.35
N MET A 51 -16.18 -5.19 -4.59
CA MET A 51 -16.92 -6.40 -4.21
C MET A 51 -18.41 -6.23 -4.50
N ALA A 52 -19.03 -7.27 -5.05
CA ALA A 52 -20.45 -7.34 -5.27
C ALA A 52 -21.07 -8.46 -4.43
N LEU A 53 -22.16 -8.16 -3.73
CA LEU A 53 -22.88 -9.13 -2.92
C LEU A 53 -24.05 -9.79 -3.68
N PRO A 54 -24.25 -11.11 -3.50
CA PRO A 54 -25.45 -11.80 -3.95
C PRO A 54 -26.71 -11.14 -3.41
N LYS A 55 -27.81 -11.15 -4.19
CA LYS A 55 -29.08 -10.50 -3.81
C LYS A 55 -29.58 -10.94 -2.42
N ARG A 56 -29.46 -12.23 -2.10
CA ARG A 56 -29.90 -12.82 -0.81
C ARG A 56 -29.16 -12.27 0.41
N ASN A 57 -27.94 -11.75 0.22
CA ASN A 57 -27.10 -11.23 1.29
C ASN A 57 -27.16 -9.69 1.35
N ARG A 58 -27.96 -9.03 0.51
CA ARG A 58 -28.19 -7.58 0.59
C ARG A 58 -29.12 -7.28 1.75
N ASN A 59 -28.86 -6.15 2.40
CA ASN A 59 -29.59 -5.64 3.57
C ASN A 59 -29.56 -6.62 4.76
N THR A 60 -28.50 -7.41 4.86
CA THR A 60 -28.22 -8.29 6.00
C THR A 60 -27.14 -7.68 6.89
N ALA A 61 -26.92 -8.21 8.09
CA ALA A 61 -25.82 -7.79 8.96
C ALA A 61 -24.45 -7.87 8.25
N MET A 62 -24.25 -8.86 7.38
CA MET A 62 -23.04 -9.00 6.57
C MET A 62 -22.87 -7.83 5.58
N HIS A 63 -23.98 -7.34 5.03
CA HIS A 63 -23.99 -6.15 4.17
C HIS A 63 -23.55 -4.90 4.92
N GLU A 64 -24.00 -4.77 6.17
CA GLU A 64 -23.65 -3.67 7.05
C GLU A 64 -22.18 -3.70 7.44
N GLU A 65 -21.62 -4.88 7.75
CA GLU A 65 -20.19 -5.03 7.99
C GLU A 65 -19.37 -4.59 6.78
N LEU A 66 -19.72 -5.07 5.58
CA LEU A 66 -19.04 -4.68 4.35
C LEU A 66 -19.12 -3.17 4.06
N ARG A 67 -20.28 -2.55 4.31
CA ARG A 67 -20.42 -1.08 4.21
C ARG A 67 -19.57 -0.37 5.25
N ALA A 68 -19.55 -0.84 6.49
CA ALA A 68 -18.73 -0.26 7.53
C ALA A 68 -17.23 -0.36 7.21
N LYS A 69 -16.79 -1.38 6.45
CA LYS A 69 -15.41 -1.52 5.98
C LYS A 69 -15.13 -0.80 4.67
N SER A 70 -16.14 -0.19 4.02
CA SER A 70 -15.95 0.55 2.77
C SER A 70 -14.91 1.64 2.87
N MET A 71 -14.78 2.14 4.10
CA MET A 71 -13.81 3.15 4.43
C MET A 71 -12.60 2.54 5.17
N GLN A 72 -12.62 1.38 5.80
CA GLN A 72 -11.45 1.02 6.64
C GLN A 72 -10.19 0.64 5.84
N LEU A 73 -9.00 0.89 6.42
CA LEU A 73 -7.73 0.45 5.84
C LEU A 73 -7.72 -1.09 5.74
N MET A 74 -7.53 -1.59 4.51
CA MET A 74 -7.53 -3.02 4.20
C MET A 74 -6.20 -3.48 3.62
N THR A 75 -5.93 -4.77 3.73
CA THR A 75 -4.77 -5.44 3.11
C THR A 75 -5.22 -6.60 2.23
N HIS A 76 -4.33 -7.05 1.35
CA HIS A 76 -4.55 -8.28 0.58
C HIS A 76 -4.74 -9.51 1.49
N PHE A 77 -4.20 -9.49 2.71
CA PHE A 77 -4.45 -10.55 3.69
C PHE A 77 -5.92 -10.62 4.12
N ASP A 78 -6.64 -9.49 4.18
CA ASP A 78 -8.06 -9.45 4.51
C ASP A 78 -8.90 -10.05 3.38
N ILE A 79 -8.52 -9.83 2.11
CA ILE A 79 -9.16 -10.47 0.96
C ILE A 79 -8.96 -11.99 1.04
N HIS A 80 -7.72 -12.43 1.27
CA HIS A 80 -7.40 -13.85 1.45
C HIS A 80 -8.19 -14.47 2.62
N ALA A 81 -8.28 -13.76 3.76
CA ALA A 81 -9.10 -14.19 4.90
C ALA A 81 -10.60 -14.27 4.55
N THR A 82 -11.12 -13.29 3.82
CA THR A 82 -12.52 -13.25 3.38
C THR A 82 -12.86 -14.43 2.49
N LEU A 83 -12.00 -14.77 1.53
CA LEU A 83 -12.20 -15.93 0.65
C LEU A 83 -12.18 -17.24 1.45
N ASN A 84 -11.23 -17.40 2.38
CA ASN A 84 -11.19 -18.57 3.27
C ASN A 84 -12.44 -18.65 4.16
N ASP A 85 -12.94 -17.52 4.67
CA ASP A 85 -14.16 -17.46 5.48
C ASP A 85 -15.39 -17.89 4.68
N ILE A 86 -15.52 -17.42 3.43
CA ILE A 86 -16.59 -17.82 2.51
C ILE A 86 -16.56 -19.33 2.23
N LEU A 87 -15.36 -19.91 2.07
CA LEU A 87 -15.19 -21.32 1.70
C LEU A 87 -15.39 -22.26 2.90
N HIS A 88 -14.85 -21.91 4.07
CA HIS A 88 -14.71 -22.86 5.18
C HIS A 88 -15.64 -22.61 6.36
N TYR A 89 -16.12 -21.38 6.59
CA TYR A 89 -16.83 -21.04 7.83
C TYR A 89 -18.26 -20.55 7.61
N GLN A 90 -18.46 -19.63 6.66
CA GLN A 90 -19.78 -19.07 6.35
C GLN A 90 -20.83 -20.12 5.93
N PRO A 91 -20.51 -21.24 5.25
CA PRO A 91 -21.50 -22.26 4.92
C PRO A 91 -22.20 -22.85 6.15
N HIS A 92 -21.49 -23.01 7.27
CA HIS A 92 -22.03 -23.58 8.51
C HIS A 92 -23.12 -22.71 9.16
N SER A 93 -23.07 -21.40 8.92
CA SER A 93 -24.05 -20.43 9.42
C SER A 93 -25.01 -19.92 8.34
N LYS A 94 -25.04 -20.57 7.16
CA LYS A 94 -25.81 -20.12 6.00
C LYS A 94 -25.51 -18.66 5.62
N TYR A 95 -24.25 -18.24 5.74
CA TYR A 95 -23.78 -16.89 5.42
C TYR A 95 -24.45 -15.78 6.25
N SER A 96 -24.67 -16.03 7.54
CA SER A 96 -25.27 -15.06 8.47
C SER A 96 -24.35 -14.65 9.61
N ASP A 97 -23.27 -15.39 9.85
CA ASP A 97 -22.37 -15.16 10.97
C ASP A 97 -21.39 -14.01 10.68
N THR A 98 -21.58 -12.91 11.42
CA THR A 98 -20.72 -11.72 11.38
C THR A 98 -19.87 -11.57 12.64
N THR A 99 -19.89 -12.57 13.54
CA THR A 99 -19.10 -12.54 14.77
C THR A 99 -17.62 -12.52 14.43
N GLU A 100 -16.85 -11.86 15.29
CA GLU A 100 -15.40 -11.81 15.16
C GLU A 100 -14.83 -13.23 15.13
N ARG A 101 -13.86 -13.46 14.23
CA ARG A 101 -13.14 -14.73 14.15
C ARG A 101 -11.67 -14.49 13.87
N ARG A 102 -10.81 -15.11 14.69
CA ARG A 102 -9.39 -15.22 14.39
C ARG A 102 -9.18 -16.24 13.28
N MET A 103 -8.55 -15.83 12.19
CA MET A 103 -8.36 -16.65 10.97
C MET A 103 -7.03 -17.43 10.95
N LEU A 104 -6.17 -17.23 11.95
CA LEU A 104 -4.92 -17.98 12.10
C LEU A 104 -5.20 -19.47 12.39
N PRO A 105 -4.36 -20.39 11.88
CA PRO A 105 -3.16 -20.15 11.08
C PRO A 105 -3.42 -19.98 9.57
N ILE A 106 -4.66 -20.15 9.10
CA ILE A 106 -5.02 -20.21 7.67
C ILE A 106 -4.78 -18.87 6.97
N SER A 107 -5.12 -17.76 7.61
CA SER A 107 -4.87 -16.42 7.07
C SER A 107 -4.40 -15.45 8.15
N LYS A 108 -3.54 -14.51 7.74
CA LYS A 108 -3.02 -13.43 8.59
C LYS A 108 -3.96 -12.22 8.68
N GLY A 109 -4.96 -12.13 7.80
CA GLY A 109 -5.92 -11.02 7.78
C GLY A 109 -7.24 -11.35 8.46
N SER A 110 -8.17 -10.41 8.40
CA SER A 110 -9.52 -10.53 8.96
C SER A 110 -10.56 -10.53 7.84
N SER A 111 -11.56 -11.42 7.93
CA SER A 111 -12.65 -11.47 6.95
C SER A 111 -13.45 -10.17 6.94
N LEU A 112 -13.76 -9.65 5.75
CA LEU A 112 -14.58 -8.47 5.52
C LEU A 112 -16.07 -8.69 5.88
N LEU A 113 -16.47 -9.95 6.01
CA LEU A 113 -17.85 -10.35 6.34
C LEU A 113 -18.11 -10.36 7.85
N ARG A 114 -17.07 -10.11 8.66
CA ARG A 114 -17.08 -10.22 10.12
C ARG A 114 -16.69 -8.90 10.77
N LYS A 115 -17.06 -8.78 12.04
CA LYS A 115 -16.56 -7.71 12.90
C LYS A 115 -15.04 -7.79 13.04
N TRP A 116 -14.39 -6.63 12.99
CA TRP A 116 -12.96 -6.48 13.23
C TRP A 116 -12.70 -5.94 14.64
N GLN A 117 -11.57 -6.31 15.22
CA GLN A 117 -11.10 -5.76 16.49
C GLN A 117 -9.98 -4.75 16.29
N GLY A 118 -9.96 -3.76 17.18
CA GLY A 118 -8.88 -2.79 17.29
C GLY A 118 -8.84 -1.75 16.16
N SER A 119 -7.90 -0.83 16.30
CA SER A 119 -7.62 0.19 15.29
C SER A 119 -6.78 -0.40 14.15
N ARG A 120 -7.09 0.01 12.93
CA ARG A 120 -6.40 -0.44 11.72
C ARG A 120 -5.62 0.72 11.11
N ASN A 121 -4.30 0.64 11.21
CA ASN A 121 -3.36 1.60 10.65
C ASN A 121 -2.07 0.86 10.25
N CYS A 122 -1.10 1.56 9.66
CA CYS A 122 0.15 0.94 9.21
C CYS A 122 1.07 0.47 10.33
N GLN A 123 0.80 0.84 11.60
CA GLN A 123 1.52 0.30 12.75
C GLN A 123 0.90 -1.01 13.25
N THR A 124 -0.42 -1.18 13.11
CA THR A 124 -1.14 -2.37 13.58
C THR A 124 -1.28 -3.45 12.51
N LEU A 125 -1.13 -3.10 11.24
CA LEU A 125 -1.22 -4.01 10.11
C LEU A 125 0.16 -4.31 9.52
N PRO A 126 0.35 -5.49 8.89
CA PRO A 126 1.59 -5.85 8.23
C PRO A 126 1.75 -5.12 6.88
N ILE A 127 1.72 -3.79 6.91
CA ILE A 127 1.91 -2.90 5.76
C ILE A 127 3.23 -2.17 5.98
N PRO A 128 4.26 -2.38 5.12
CA PRO A 128 5.49 -1.61 5.22
C PRO A 128 5.19 -0.11 5.05
N PHE A 129 5.94 0.75 5.76
CA PHE A 129 5.69 2.20 5.76
C PHE A 129 5.77 2.83 4.36
N ASP A 130 6.57 2.27 3.44
CA ASP A 130 6.62 2.75 2.06
C ASP A 130 5.32 2.51 1.30
N TYR A 131 4.60 1.44 1.61
CA TYR A 131 3.27 1.14 1.04
C TYR A 131 2.13 1.69 1.87
N CYS A 132 2.43 2.42 2.94
CA CYS A 132 1.42 3.03 3.76
C CYS A 132 0.78 4.22 3.03
N ILE A 133 -0.53 4.13 2.83
CA ILE A 133 -1.33 5.17 2.19
C ILE A 133 -1.70 6.27 3.20
N CYS A 134 -1.56 5.98 4.51
CA CYS A 134 -1.73 7.00 5.54
C CYS A 134 -0.62 8.05 5.44
N GLN A 135 -1.01 9.32 5.38
CA GLN A 135 -0.06 10.42 5.32
C GLN A 135 0.54 10.65 6.72
N TYR A 136 1.72 10.08 6.93
CA TYR A 136 2.60 10.53 7.99
C TYR A 136 3.41 11.73 7.50
N GLU A 137 3.72 12.65 8.41
CA GLU A 137 4.56 13.80 8.08
C GLU A 137 5.98 13.32 7.74
N LYS A 138 6.31 13.37 6.45
CA LYS A 138 7.65 13.09 5.95
C LYS A 138 8.37 14.40 5.70
N LYS A 139 9.66 14.46 6.04
CA LYS A 139 10.52 15.62 5.80
C LYS A 139 11.50 15.31 4.68
N ASN A 140 11.79 16.31 3.87
CA ASN A 140 12.85 16.18 2.87
C ASN A 140 14.20 16.25 3.58
N VAL A 141 15.08 15.30 3.29
CA VAL A 141 16.46 15.39 3.73
C VAL A 141 17.14 16.53 2.96
N THR A 142 17.73 17.49 3.68
CA THR A 142 18.46 18.64 3.09
C THR A 142 19.96 18.48 3.13
N ASN A 143 20.49 17.61 4.00
CA ASN A 143 21.91 17.37 4.15
C ASN A 143 22.48 16.59 2.96
N GLU A 144 23.32 17.25 2.15
CA GLU A 144 23.89 16.67 0.92
C GLU A 144 24.86 15.51 1.19
N LEU A 145 25.60 15.52 2.30
CA LEU A 145 26.46 14.40 2.68
C LEU A 145 25.60 13.17 2.98
N LEU A 146 24.53 13.35 3.75
CA LEU A 146 23.59 12.26 4.06
C LEU A 146 22.94 11.70 2.80
N LYS A 147 22.50 12.56 1.86
CA LYS A 147 21.95 12.10 0.58
C LYS A 147 22.95 11.24 -0.20
N ARG A 148 24.22 11.66 -0.23
CA ARG A 148 25.28 10.93 -0.91
C ARG A 148 25.54 9.57 -0.24
N VAL A 149 25.62 9.52 1.09
CA VAL A 149 25.81 8.27 1.84
C VAL A 149 24.66 7.30 1.59
N LEU A 150 23.41 7.77 1.68
CA LEU A 150 22.22 6.95 1.38
C LEU A 150 22.21 6.49 -0.08
N GLY A 151 22.66 7.34 -1.00
CA GLY A 151 22.76 6.98 -2.41
C GLY A 151 23.77 5.87 -2.70
N PHE A 152 24.95 5.93 -2.08
CA PHE A 152 25.94 4.85 -2.17
C PHE A 152 25.43 3.56 -1.52
N PHE A 153 24.76 3.67 -0.36
CA PHE A 153 24.17 2.50 0.30
C PHE A 153 23.20 1.73 -0.62
N VAL A 154 22.32 2.44 -1.34
CA VAL A 154 21.39 1.80 -2.28
C VAL A 154 22.12 1.11 -3.44
N ALA A 155 23.16 1.74 -3.99
CA ALA A 155 23.97 1.14 -5.05
C ALA A 155 24.68 -0.15 -4.57
N ASP A 156 25.28 -0.10 -3.39
CA ASP A 156 25.97 -1.24 -2.79
C ASP A 156 25.02 -2.40 -2.48
N GLU A 157 23.85 -2.11 -1.89
CA GLU A 157 22.86 -3.15 -1.56
C GLU A 157 22.27 -3.78 -2.84
N LEU A 158 22.06 -2.99 -3.90
CA LEU A 158 21.65 -3.52 -5.20
C LEU A 158 22.68 -4.51 -5.73
N ASN A 159 23.95 -4.11 -5.82
CA ASN A 159 25.01 -4.98 -6.34
C ASN A 159 25.17 -6.25 -5.50
N ARG A 160 25.18 -6.14 -4.17
CA ARG A 160 25.23 -7.30 -3.25
C ARG A 160 24.05 -8.23 -3.43
N THR A 161 22.86 -7.69 -3.70
CA THR A 161 21.67 -8.50 -3.97
C THR A 161 21.78 -9.24 -5.30
N LEU A 162 22.26 -8.57 -6.35
CA LEU A 162 22.54 -9.19 -7.65
C LEU A 162 23.58 -10.30 -7.53
N GLU A 163 24.65 -10.09 -6.76
CA GLU A 163 25.67 -11.09 -6.48
C GLU A 163 25.10 -12.31 -5.75
N ARG A 164 24.38 -12.10 -4.64
CA ARG A 164 23.74 -13.19 -3.86
C ARG A 164 22.78 -14.02 -4.70
N MET A 165 22.10 -13.41 -5.67
CA MET A 165 21.17 -14.07 -6.57
C MET A 165 21.85 -14.72 -7.80
N GLY A 166 23.18 -14.62 -7.93
CA GLY A 166 23.94 -15.23 -9.03
C GLY A 166 23.90 -14.45 -10.35
N TYR A 167 23.64 -13.14 -10.30
CA TYR A 167 23.59 -12.26 -11.48
C TYR A 167 24.84 -11.39 -11.66
N ALA A 168 25.87 -11.56 -10.83
CA ALA A 168 27.10 -10.75 -10.85
C ALA A 168 27.76 -10.69 -12.24
N GLU A 169 27.79 -11.82 -12.96
CA GLU A 169 28.44 -11.90 -14.28
C GLU A 169 27.52 -11.47 -15.44
N LYS A 170 26.21 -11.37 -15.19
CA LYS A 170 25.21 -11.00 -16.20
C LYS A 170 24.86 -9.52 -16.17
N CYS A 171 24.98 -8.89 -15.00
CA CYS A 171 24.61 -7.50 -14.77
C CYS A 171 25.88 -6.65 -14.61
N LEU A 172 25.91 -5.50 -15.28
CA LEU A 172 26.94 -4.50 -15.03
C LEU A 172 26.77 -3.94 -13.61
N LYS A 173 27.89 -3.82 -12.89
CA LYS A 173 27.93 -3.17 -11.57
C LYS A 173 27.34 -1.77 -11.66
N GLN A 174 26.42 -1.45 -10.76
CA GLN A 174 25.76 -0.16 -10.70
C GLN A 174 26.44 0.75 -9.67
N GLU A 175 26.58 2.03 -9.98
CA GLU A 175 27.15 3.04 -9.10
C GLU A 175 26.17 4.19 -8.89
N TYR A 176 26.28 4.85 -7.74
CA TYR A 176 25.49 6.04 -7.44
C TYR A 176 25.80 7.18 -8.41
N LYS A 177 24.79 7.69 -9.12
CA LYS A 177 24.91 8.87 -9.99
C LYS A 177 24.40 10.12 -9.29
N LYS A 178 23.14 10.10 -8.83
CA LYS A 178 22.51 11.21 -8.12
C LYS A 178 21.25 10.79 -7.36
N ALA A 179 20.95 11.49 -6.28
CA ALA A 179 19.65 11.42 -5.61
C ALA A 179 18.62 12.29 -6.32
N ILE A 180 17.39 11.79 -6.44
CA ILE A 180 16.23 12.53 -6.98
C ILE A 180 15.41 13.11 -5.84
N ASP A 181 15.10 12.29 -4.85
CA ASP A 181 14.27 12.64 -3.70
C ASP A 181 14.64 11.74 -2.53
N ILE A 182 14.72 12.29 -1.33
CA ILE A 182 14.96 11.51 -0.11
C ILE A 182 14.08 12.07 1.00
N GLU A 183 13.25 11.20 1.54
CA GLU A 183 12.28 11.50 2.59
C GLU A 183 12.70 10.80 3.87
N GLU A 184 12.60 11.49 5.00
CA GLU A 184 12.73 10.87 6.32
C GLU A 184 11.37 10.86 7.04
N LEU A 185 11.12 9.78 7.77
CA LEU A 185 9.92 9.56 8.58
C LEU A 185 10.35 9.13 9.98
N GLN A 186 9.87 9.84 11.00
CA GLN A 186 10.07 9.47 12.40
C GLN A 186 9.01 8.47 12.83
N VAL A 187 9.43 7.28 13.28
CA VAL A 187 8.57 6.21 13.79
C VAL A 187 9.05 5.83 15.19
N GLY A 188 8.46 6.47 16.21
CA GLY A 188 8.89 6.30 17.59
C GLY A 188 10.31 6.85 17.78
N VAL A 189 11.25 5.97 18.15
CA VAL A 189 12.68 6.30 18.30
C VAL A 189 13.49 6.08 17.02
N ASN A 190 12.89 5.47 16.00
CA ASN A 190 13.59 5.12 14.76
C ASN A 190 13.30 6.15 13.66
N THR A 191 14.29 6.42 12.83
CA THR A 191 14.13 7.19 11.59
C THR A 191 14.16 6.23 10.40
N LEU A 192 13.12 6.27 9.58
CA LEU A 192 13.05 5.54 8.31
C LEU A 192 13.35 6.51 7.17
N TYR A 193 14.11 6.05 6.18
CA TYR A 193 14.43 6.80 4.97
C TYR A 193 13.79 6.14 3.76
N THR A 194 13.06 6.91 2.96
CA THR A 194 12.66 6.49 1.60
C THR A 194 13.59 7.20 0.61
N VAL A 195 14.39 6.44 -0.12
CA VAL A 195 15.49 6.96 -0.96
C VAL A 195 15.17 6.72 -2.43
N TYR A 196 15.16 7.77 -3.27
CA TYR A 196 15.04 7.66 -4.72
C TYR A 196 16.32 8.12 -5.41
N VAL A 197 17.02 7.21 -6.09
CA VAL A 197 18.33 7.47 -6.69
C VAL A 197 18.40 6.99 -8.13
N VAL A 198 19.17 7.71 -8.94
CA VAL A 198 19.56 7.23 -10.27
C VAL A 198 20.92 6.58 -10.15
N LEU A 199 21.05 5.39 -10.73
CA LEU A 199 22.30 4.64 -10.80
C LEU A 199 22.84 4.63 -12.22
N GLN A 200 24.16 4.42 -12.36
CA GLN A 200 24.86 4.28 -13.64
C GLN A 200 25.62 2.96 -13.70
N PRO A 201 25.79 2.32 -14.87
CA PRO A 201 25.51 2.84 -16.21
C PRO A 201 24.04 2.75 -16.66
N SER A 202 23.15 2.06 -15.92
CA SER A 202 21.78 1.82 -16.38
C SER A 202 20.95 3.10 -16.59
N ASN A 203 21.30 4.20 -15.91
CA ASN A 203 20.46 5.39 -15.77
C ASN A 203 19.06 5.07 -15.21
N GLY A 204 18.91 3.93 -14.54
CA GLY A 204 17.67 3.50 -13.91
C GLY A 204 17.38 4.27 -12.63
N LEU A 205 16.10 4.50 -12.35
CA LEU A 205 15.62 5.04 -11.08
C LEU A 205 15.33 3.87 -10.13
N PHE A 206 16.02 3.86 -8.99
CA PHE A 206 15.87 2.85 -7.95
C PHE A 206 15.32 3.51 -6.68
N SER A 207 14.56 2.73 -5.91
CA SER A 207 14.04 3.16 -4.62
C SER A 207 14.14 2.06 -3.57
N VAL A 208 14.52 2.46 -2.36
CA VAL A 208 14.54 1.65 -1.14
C VAL A 208 13.83 2.40 -0.03
#